data_AF-A0AAJ4XS02-F1
#
_entry.id   AF-A0AAJ4XS02-F1
#
_cell.length_a   1.000
_cell.length_b   1.000
_cell.length_c   1.000
_cell.angle_alpha   90.00
_cell.angle_beta   90.00
_cell.angle_gamma   90.00
#
_symmetry.space_group_name_H-M   'P 1'
#
loop_
_entity.id
_entity.type
_entity.pdbx_description
1 polymer ?
#
loop_
_entity_poly.entity_id
_entity_poly.type
_entity_poly.pdbx_seq_one_letter_code
_entity_poly.pdbx_strand_id
1 'polypeptide(L)'
;MSSPLTSLFISVTIVVLAAAQSTSRFDSLIEDLAGTWSTGSGAVRTGPGFWNPRSQQFTVPRSAGHSFSFTKDGFWEEALFQWGNDPTYPQCVQATLLWQHGNFYIDALNGTLRMDPFLGDGFQSQWTGCDTTSSATSNNTVAPVAAYNQVYLYNTPAVSTDSHYGVSSYKLEMAQLSGELLNPMWKVLNPPTMLPTEVLHIKVRVLPSR
;
A
#
# COMPACT_ATOMS: atom_id res chain seq x y z
N MET A 1 20.49 78.07 34.22
CA MET A 1 20.04 76.68 34.46
C MET A 1 19.24 76.24 33.24
N SER A 2 19.25 74.92 32.99
CA SER A 2 18.53 74.13 31.96
C SER A 2 19.09 74.08 30.53
N SER A 3 19.89 73.04 30.28
CA SER A 3 20.21 72.44 28.98
C SER A 3 19.10 71.47 28.54
N PRO A 4 18.82 71.28 27.23
CA PRO A 4 17.95 70.20 26.78
C PRO A 4 18.78 68.94 26.46
N LEU A 5 18.36 67.80 27.04
CA LEU A 5 18.85 66.47 26.74
C LEU A 5 18.28 66.00 25.40
N THR A 6 19.14 65.79 24.41
CA THR A 6 18.79 65.15 23.14
C THR A 6 18.73 63.63 23.35
N SER A 7 17.54 63.04 23.25
CA SER A 7 17.31 61.60 23.37
C SER A 7 17.64 60.90 22.04
N LEU A 8 18.60 59.97 22.07
CA LEU A 8 19.01 59.17 20.92
C LEU A 8 18.19 57.88 20.90
N PHE A 9 17.24 57.77 19.95
CA PHE A 9 16.49 56.54 19.72
C PHE A 9 17.32 55.58 18.86
N ILE A 10 17.77 54.45 19.44
CA ILE A 10 18.41 53.36 18.72
C ILE A 10 17.29 52.42 18.21
N SER A 11 16.98 52.48 16.92
CA SER A 11 16.11 51.50 16.27
C SER A 11 16.87 50.19 16.04
N VAL A 12 16.49 49.15 16.78
CA VAL A 12 16.93 47.77 16.53
C VAL A 12 16.01 47.15 15.48
N THR A 13 16.49 47.02 14.25
CA THR A 13 15.81 46.24 13.19
C THR A 13 16.00 44.75 13.46
N ILE A 14 14.91 44.07 13.84
CA ILE A 14 14.87 42.61 13.95
C ILE A 14 14.75 42.03 12.54
N VAL A 15 15.81 41.36 12.08
CA VAL A 15 15.79 40.58 10.83
C VAL A 15 15.06 39.26 11.13
N VAL A 16 13.83 39.13 10.65
CA VAL A 16 13.09 37.86 10.70
C VAL A 16 13.64 36.97 9.59
N LEU A 17 14.41 35.95 9.96
CA LEU A 17 14.79 34.87 9.05
C LEU A 17 13.55 34.02 8.77
N ALA A 18 13.00 34.13 7.56
CA ALA A 18 12.00 33.19 7.08
C ALA A 18 12.65 31.81 6.95
N ALA A 19 12.27 30.85 7.79
CA ALA A 19 12.63 29.45 7.61
C ALA A 19 11.92 28.96 6.34
N ALA A 20 12.69 28.74 5.27
CA ALA A 20 12.19 28.03 4.09
C ALA A 20 11.84 26.60 4.54
N GLN A 21 10.56 26.27 4.53
CA GLN A 21 10.11 24.90 4.74
C GLN A 21 10.61 24.07 3.55
N SER A 22 11.56 23.17 3.79
CA SER A 22 12.00 22.20 2.79
C SER A 22 10.86 21.19 2.59
N THR A 23 9.96 21.47 1.65
CA THR A 23 9.06 20.44 1.12
C THR A 23 9.92 19.33 0.54
N SER A 24 9.57 18.07 0.84
CA SER A 24 10.31 16.97 0.23
C SER A 24 10.10 17.07 -1.28
N ARG A 25 11.14 16.80 -2.08
CA ARG A 25 11.02 16.83 -3.55
C ARG A 25 9.99 15.83 -4.10
N PHE A 26 9.41 15.01 -3.24
CA PHE A 26 8.44 13.96 -3.54
C PHE A 26 7.05 14.22 -2.92
N ASP A 27 6.80 15.39 -2.32
CA ASP A 27 5.49 15.69 -1.73
C ASP A 27 4.37 15.61 -2.78
N SER A 28 4.61 16.12 -4.00
CA SER A 28 3.67 15.99 -5.12
C SER A 28 3.44 14.53 -5.54
N LEU A 29 4.46 13.68 -5.46
CA LEU A 29 4.33 12.26 -5.76
C LEU A 29 3.47 11.53 -4.72
N ILE A 30 3.58 11.89 -3.44
CA ILE A 30 2.70 11.34 -2.39
C ILE A 30 1.24 11.72 -2.65
N GLU A 31 1.01 12.97 -3.05
CA GLU A 31 -0.33 13.44 -3.45
C GLU A 31 -0.88 12.67 -4.66
N ASP A 32 -0.05 12.43 -5.68
CA ASP A 32 -0.43 11.70 -6.89
C ASP A 32 -0.68 10.21 -6.64
N LEU A 33 0.09 9.59 -5.73
CA LEU A 33 -0.05 8.20 -5.31
C LEU A 33 -1.34 7.94 -4.53
N ALA A 34 -1.91 8.94 -3.86
CA ALA A 34 -3.10 8.75 -3.06
C ALA A 34 -4.27 8.17 -3.89
N GLY A 35 -4.84 7.08 -3.39
CA GLY A 35 -5.90 6.32 -4.06
C GLY A 35 -5.68 4.80 -3.98
N THR A 36 -6.67 4.06 -4.48
CA THR A 36 -6.58 2.60 -4.68
C THR A 36 -6.21 2.33 -6.13
N TRP A 37 -5.17 1.53 -6.31
CA TRP A 37 -4.63 1.10 -7.60
C TRP A 37 -4.84 -0.40 -7.75
N SER A 38 -5.17 -0.87 -8.94
CA SER A 38 -5.38 -2.30 -9.19
C SER A 38 -4.93 -2.68 -10.59
N THR A 39 -4.40 -3.89 -10.74
CA THR A 39 -4.02 -4.46 -12.04
C THR A 39 -5.23 -5.02 -12.79
N GLY A 40 -5.09 -5.18 -14.11
CA GLY A 40 -6.03 -5.93 -14.94
C GLY A 40 -7.46 -5.35 -14.91
N SER A 41 -8.43 -6.15 -14.47
CA SER A 41 -9.87 -5.77 -14.48
C SER A 41 -10.29 -4.86 -13.31
N GLY A 42 -9.39 -4.60 -12.35
CA GLY A 42 -9.72 -3.86 -11.13
C GLY A 42 -10.60 -4.62 -10.13
N ALA A 43 -10.69 -5.96 -10.27
CA ALA A 43 -11.51 -6.81 -9.41
C ALA A 43 -10.91 -7.01 -8.01
N VAL A 44 -9.59 -7.08 -7.89
CA VAL A 44 -8.90 -7.13 -6.60
C VAL A 44 -8.80 -5.71 -6.08
N ARG A 45 -9.31 -5.49 -4.87
CA ARG A 45 -9.31 -4.19 -4.21
C ARG A 45 -8.99 -4.39 -2.74
N THR A 46 -8.17 -3.52 -2.20
CA THR A 46 -7.95 -3.38 -0.77
C THR A 46 -9.26 -3.04 -0.04
N GLY A 47 -9.30 -3.32 1.26
CA GLY A 47 -10.35 -2.98 2.19
C GLY A 47 -11.13 -4.18 2.73
N PRO A 48 -12.24 -3.92 3.45
CA PRO A 48 -13.03 -4.95 4.11
C PRO A 48 -13.71 -5.93 3.15
N GLY A 49 -13.76 -5.60 1.85
CA GLY A 49 -14.24 -6.50 0.81
C GLY A 49 -13.24 -7.60 0.41
N PHE A 50 -11.99 -7.53 0.87
CA PHE A 50 -10.94 -8.51 0.57
C PHE A 50 -10.50 -9.27 1.82
N TRP A 51 -10.27 -8.57 2.93
CA TRP A 51 -9.90 -9.17 4.21
C TRP A 51 -10.86 -8.73 5.33
N ASN A 52 -11.34 -9.70 6.12
CA ASN A 52 -12.11 -9.43 7.32
C ASN A 52 -11.23 -9.68 8.57
N PRO A 53 -10.79 -8.62 9.28
CA PRO A 53 -9.88 -8.77 10.42
C PRO A 53 -10.54 -9.40 11.66
N ARG A 54 -11.88 -9.41 11.74
CA ARG A 54 -12.63 -10.01 12.85
C ARG A 54 -12.77 -11.52 12.70
N SER A 55 -13.15 -11.99 11.50
CA SER A 55 -13.28 -13.43 11.24
C SER A 55 -11.99 -14.07 10.73
N GLN A 56 -10.97 -13.27 10.42
CA GLN A 56 -9.72 -13.70 9.80
C GLN A 56 -9.93 -14.51 8.51
N GLN A 57 -10.82 -13.99 7.64
CA GLN A 57 -11.18 -14.64 6.38
C GLN A 57 -10.95 -13.72 5.20
N PHE A 58 -10.46 -14.31 4.12
CA PHE A 58 -10.40 -13.68 2.81
C PHE A 58 -11.73 -13.81 2.09
N THR A 59 -12.08 -12.78 1.31
CA THR A 59 -13.11 -12.85 0.28
C THR A 59 -12.42 -12.90 -1.07
N VAL A 60 -12.66 -13.96 -1.83
CA VAL A 60 -11.99 -14.21 -3.10
C VAL A 60 -12.59 -13.32 -4.20
N PRO A 61 -11.77 -12.51 -4.90
CA PRO A 61 -12.25 -11.70 -6.00
C PRO A 61 -12.64 -12.53 -7.23
N ARG A 62 -13.49 -11.95 -8.09
CA ARG A 62 -13.96 -12.58 -9.34
C ARG A 62 -12.87 -12.87 -10.39
N SER A 63 -11.70 -12.24 -10.27
CA SER A 63 -10.55 -12.46 -11.16
C SER A 63 -9.25 -12.12 -10.44
N ALA A 64 -8.16 -12.78 -10.84
CA ALA A 64 -6.82 -12.49 -10.33
C ALA A 64 -6.43 -11.02 -10.54
N GLY A 65 -5.54 -10.54 -9.69
CA GLY A 65 -5.03 -9.18 -9.72
C GLY A 65 -4.26 -8.84 -8.45
N HIS A 66 -3.73 -7.63 -8.44
CA HIS A 66 -2.95 -7.08 -7.35
C HIS A 66 -3.38 -5.64 -7.16
N SER A 67 -3.55 -5.23 -5.92
CA SER A 67 -4.01 -3.90 -5.57
C SER A 67 -3.21 -3.34 -4.41
N PHE A 68 -2.90 -2.05 -4.52
CA PHE A 68 -2.37 -1.25 -3.43
C PHE A 68 -3.26 -0.04 -3.19
N SER A 69 -3.44 0.33 -1.94
CA SER A 69 -3.98 1.65 -1.59
C SER A 69 -2.93 2.47 -0.87
N PHE A 70 -2.86 3.76 -1.18
CA PHE A 70 -1.99 4.72 -0.52
C PHE A 70 -2.81 5.89 -0.01
N THR A 71 -2.47 6.33 1.20
CA THR A 71 -3.00 7.55 1.80
C THR A 71 -1.96 8.66 1.81
N LYS A 72 -2.38 9.92 1.94
CA LYS A 72 -1.48 11.07 1.94
C LYS A 72 -0.64 11.17 3.22
N ASP A 73 -1.13 10.58 4.30
CA ASP A 73 -0.53 10.52 5.62
C ASP A 73 0.41 9.31 5.81
N GLY A 74 0.74 8.60 4.74
CA GLY A 74 1.82 7.60 4.76
C GLY A 74 1.39 6.19 5.18
N PHE A 75 0.13 5.83 4.99
CA PHE A 75 -0.35 4.45 5.15
C PHE A 75 -0.60 3.76 3.81
N TRP A 76 -0.30 2.47 3.76
CA TRP A 76 -0.55 1.61 2.60
C TRP A 76 -1.25 0.32 2.99
N GLU A 77 -1.97 -0.28 2.04
CA GLU A 77 -2.53 -1.62 2.14
C GLU A 77 -2.34 -2.37 0.82
N GLU A 78 -2.15 -3.68 0.90
CA GLU A 78 -2.03 -4.61 -0.23
C GLU A 78 -3.14 -5.66 -0.21
N ALA A 79 -3.65 -5.97 -1.40
CA ALA A 79 -4.49 -7.12 -1.66
C ALA A 79 -4.01 -7.82 -2.94
N LEU A 80 -3.65 -9.10 -2.85
CA LEU A 80 -3.22 -9.92 -3.97
C LEU A 80 -4.08 -11.16 -4.05
N PHE A 81 -4.65 -11.41 -5.23
CA PHE A 81 -5.24 -12.71 -5.56
C PHE A 81 -4.60 -13.24 -6.84
N GLN A 82 -3.99 -14.42 -6.73
CA GLN A 82 -3.44 -15.15 -7.84
C GLN A 82 -3.98 -16.57 -7.81
N TRP A 83 -4.10 -17.18 -8.99
CA TRP A 83 -4.45 -18.58 -9.10
C TRP A 83 -3.78 -19.19 -10.32
N GLY A 84 -3.67 -20.51 -10.31
CA GLY A 84 -3.14 -21.29 -11.42
C GLY A 84 -3.49 -22.76 -11.25
N ASN A 85 -3.02 -23.58 -12.16
CA ASN A 85 -3.18 -25.04 -12.12
C ASN A 85 -1.88 -25.71 -12.55
N ASP A 86 -1.60 -26.88 -12.00
CA ASP A 86 -0.51 -27.73 -12.48
C ASP A 86 -0.93 -28.34 -13.83
N PRO A 87 -0.14 -28.20 -14.91
CA PRO A 87 -0.44 -28.83 -16.19
C PRO A 87 -0.57 -30.36 -16.11
N THR A 88 0.07 -31.00 -15.13
CA THR A 88 -0.03 -32.44 -14.86
C THR A 88 -1.39 -32.82 -14.28
N TYR A 89 -1.99 -31.92 -13.51
CA TYR A 89 -3.29 -32.09 -12.85
C TYR A 89 -4.19 -30.88 -13.15
N PRO A 90 -4.65 -30.71 -14.39
CA PRO A 90 -5.37 -29.50 -14.81
C PRO A 90 -6.71 -29.32 -14.10
N GLN A 91 -7.29 -30.38 -13.54
CA GLN A 91 -8.47 -30.33 -12.69
C GLN A 91 -8.19 -29.73 -11.30
N CYS A 92 -6.92 -29.67 -10.88
CA CYS A 92 -6.51 -29.12 -9.60
C CYS A 92 -6.19 -27.63 -9.75
N VAL A 93 -6.98 -26.79 -9.09
CA VAL A 93 -6.82 -25.35 -9.07
C VAL A 93 -6.19 -24.92 -7.76
N GLN A 94 -5.16 -24.10 -7.86
CA GLN A 94 -4.45 -23.50 -6.73
C GLN A 94 -4.78 -22.01 -6.66
N ALA A 95 -5.13 -21.52 -5.48
CA ALA A 95 -5.39 -20.11 -5.24
C ALA A 95 -4.51 -19.60 -4.09
N THR A 96 -3.99 -18.40 -4.25
CA THR A 96 -3.19 -17.68 -3.27
C THR A 96 -3.78 -16.30 -3.05
N LEU A 97 -4.06 -15.99 -1.79
CA LEU A 97 -4.52 -14.68 -1.35
C LEU A 97 -3.52 -14.12 -0.34
N LEU A 98 -3.25 -12.82 -0.42
CA LEU A 98 -2.35 -12.13 0.49
C LEU A 98 -2.91 -10.75 0.78
N TRP A 99 -2.92 -10.41 2.06
CA TRP A 99 -3.27 -9.09 2.57
C TRP A 99 -2.23 -8.66 3.60
N GLN A 100 -1.82 -7.40 3.55
CA GLN A 100 -1.07 -6.74 4.61
C GLN A 100 -1.20 -5.22 4.47
N HIS A 101 -0.90 -4.50 5.54
CA HIS A 101 -0.94 -3.04 5.56
C HIS A 101 0.09 -2.47 6.52
N GLY A 102 0.35 -1.18 6.43
CA GLY A 102 1.27 -0.50 7.33
C GLY A 102 1.64 0.91 6.88
N ASN A 103 2.89 1.32 7.13
CA ASN A 103 3.39 2.63 6.75
C ASN A 103 4.26 2.58 5.49
N PHE A 104 4.16 3.61 4.67
CA PHE A 104 5.08 3.82 3.56
C PHE A 104 5.73 5.19 3.63
N TYR A 105 6.90 5.30 3.01
CA TYR A 105 7.56 6.57 2.79
C TYR A 105 8.43 6.52 1.54
N ILE A 106 8.72 7.70 1.00
CA ILE A 106 9.64 7.86 -0.13
C ILE A 106 10.93 8.44 0.42
N ASP A 107 12.04 7.73 0.25
CA ASP A 107 13.35 8.19 0.70
C ASP A 107 13.71 9.52 0.04
N ALA A 108 13.97 10.54 0.85
CA ALA A 108 14.20 11.91 0.36
C ALA A 108 15.46 12.04 -0.50
N LEU A 109 16.45 11.16 -0.35
CA LEU A 109 17.74 11.23 -1.04
C LEU A 109 17.71 10.51 -2.38
N ASN A 110 17.13 9.31 -2.44
CA ASN A 110 17.17 8.45 -3.63
C ASN A 110 15.79 8.16 -4.26
N GLY A 111 14.69 8.48 -3.58
CA GLY A 111 13.32 8.27 -4.09
C GLY A 111 12.78 6.85 -3.94
N THR A 112 13.52 5.96 -3.27
CA THR A 112 13.05 4.59 -2.99
C THR A 112 11.74 4.64 -2.23
N LEU A 113 10.72 3.99 -2.77
CA LEU A 113 9.49 3.72 -2.04
C LEU A 113 9.74 2.55 -1.10
N ARG A 114 9.61 2.79 0.21
CA ARG A 114 9.65 1.76 1.23
C ARG A 114 8.27 1.58 1.84
N MET A 115 7.87 0.32 2.01
CA MET A 115 6.61 -0.08 2.62
C MET A 115 6.89 -1.07 3.75
N ASP A 116 6.61 -0.66 4.97
CA ASP A 116 6.79 -1.42 6.19
C ASP A 116 5.42 -1.89 6.71
N PRO A 117 5.19 -3.20 6.85
CA PRO A 117 3.93 -3.71 7.37
C PRO A 117 3.83 -3.52 8.88
N PHE A 118 2.60 -3.36 9.39
CA PHE A 118 2.36 -3.50 10.82
C PHE A 118 2.59 -4.95 11.25
N LEU A 119 3.56 -5.15 12.15
CA LEU A 119 3.94 -6.48 12.57
C LEU A 119 2.79 -7.22 13.26
N GLY A 120 2.29 -8.28 12.63
CA GLY A 120 1.14 -9.04 13.09
C GLY A 120 -0.10 -8.91 12.21
N ASP A 121 -0.15 -7.91 11.33
CA ASP A 121 -1.29 -7.57 10.50
C ASP A 121 -1.05 -7.90 9.01
N GLY A 122 -0.36 -8.99 8.73
CA GLY A 122 -0.31 -9.53 7.39
C GLY A 122 -0.70 -10.99 7.44
N PHE A 123 -1.48 -11.39 6.44
CA PHE A 123 -1.99 -12.74 6.32
C PHE A 123 -1.91 -13.20 4.87
N GLN A 124 -1.70 -14.50 4.73
CA GLN A 124 -1.80 -15.19 3.46
C GLN A 124 -2.66 -16.44 3.61
N SER A 125 -3.35 -16.82 2.56
CA SER A 125 -4.03 -18.10 2.46
C SER A 125 -3.69 -18.74 1.13
N GLN A 126 -3.39 -20.04 1.16
CA GLN A 126 -3.17 -20.83 -0.03
C GLN A 126 -3.95 -22.13 0.10
N TRP A 127 -4.64 -22.51 -0.97
CA TRP A 127 -5.37 -23.76 -1.02
C TRP A 127 -5.37 -24.35 -2.42
N THR A 128 -5.55 -25.66 -2.49
CA THR A 128 -5.67 -26.43 -3.73
C THR A 128 -6.97 -27.22 -3.68
N GLY A 129 -7.82 -27.03 -4.68
CA GLY A 129 -9.05 -27.82 -4.88
C GLY A 129 -8.92 -28.67 -6.12
N CYS A 130 -9.17 -29.98 -6.00
CA CYS A 130 -9.02 -30.96 -7.10
C CYS A 130 -10.33 -31.63 -7.50
N ASP A 131 -11.47 -31.16 -7.00
CA ASP A 131 -12.79 -31.65 -7.42
C ASP A 131 -13.31 -30.83 -8.61
N THR A 132 -14.21 -31.43 -9.39
CA THR A 132 -14.78 -30.80 -10.60
C THR A 132 -15.67 -29.59 -10.29
N THR A 133 -15.96 -29.32 -9.02
CA THR A 133 -16.75 -28.18 -8.54
C THR A 133 -15.88 -27.04 -8.00
N SER A 134 -14.59 -27.28 -7.83
CA SER A 134 -13.62 -26.35 -7.27
C SER A 134 -13.28 -25.29 -8.29
N SER A 135 -13.50 -24.04 -7.93
CA SER A 135 -13.10 -22.88 -8.72
C SER A 135 -12.18 -22.02 -7.89
N ALA A 136 -11.07 -21.53 -8.46
CA ALA A 136 -10.16 -20.58 -7.82
C ALA A 136 -10.87 -19.38 -7.17
N THR A 137 -12.04 -19.02 -7.72
CA THR A 137 -12.83 -17.85 -7.33
C THR A 137 -13.88 -18.15 -6.26
N SER A 138 -13.99 -19.41 -5.83
CA SER A 138 -14.88 -19.80 -4.73
C SER A 138 -14.28 -19.39 -3.39
N ASN A 139 -15.10 -18.80 -2.53
CA ASN A 139 -14.69 -18.57 -1.13
C ASN A 139 -14.43 -19.91 -0.44
N ASN A 140 -13.30 -20.00 0.26
CA ASN A 140 -12.91 -21.18 1.00
C ASN A 140 -12.61 -20.80 2.46
N THR A 141 -13.64 -20.86 3.30
CA THR A 141 -13.53 -20.49 4.73
C THR A 141 -12.77 -21.51 5.57
N VAL A 142 -12.46 -22.70 5.01
CA VAL A 142 -11.66 -23.74 5.67
C VAL A 142 -10.20 -23.72 5.23
N ALA A 143 -9.84 -22.85 4.27
CA ALA A 143 -8.45 -22.69 3.85
C ALA A 143 -7.59 -22.18 5.01
N PRO A 144 -6.38 -22.75 5.21
CA PRO A 144 -5.49 -22.28 6.26
C PRO A 144 -5.09 -20.83 5.99
N VAL A 145 -4.97 -20.07 7.07
CA VAL A 145 -4.47 -18.69 7.06
C VAL A 145 -3.19 -18.65 7.89
N ALA A 146 -2.14 -18.10 7.32
CA ALA A 146 -0.83 -17.96 7.95
C ALA A 146 -0.43 -16.49 8.02
N ALA A 147 0.37 -16.14 9.03
CA ALA A 147 0.92 -14.80 9.15
C ALA A 147 1.89 -14.51 7.99
N TYR A 148 1.86 -13.27 7.51
CA TYR A 148 2.69 -12.73 6.45
C TYR A 148 3.23 -11.37 6.90
N ASN A 149 4.50 -11.07 6.65
CA ASN A 149 5.10 -9.77 6.99
C ASN A 149 6.22 -9.51 6.02
N GLN A 150 5.94 -8.78 4.94
CA GLN A 150 6.94 -8.48 3.93
C GLN A 150 7.19 -6.98 3.83
N VAL A 151 8.44 -6.58 4.03
CA VAL A 151 8.90 -5.23 3.71
C VAL A 151 9.14 -5.14 2.21
N TYR A 152 8.59 -4.12 1.56
CA TYR A 152 8.89 -3.85 0.16
C TYR A 152 9.79 -2.63 -0.02
N LEU A 153 10.67 -2.76 -1.00
CA LEU A 153 11.50 -1.68 -1.51
C LEU A 153 11.34 -1.62 -3.03
N TYR A 154 10.89 -0.49 -3.52
CA TYR A 154 10.69 -0.23 -4.94
C TYR A 154 11.46 1.03 -5.35
N ASN A 155 11.81 1.12 -6.64
CA ASN A 155 12.27 2.38 -7.22
C ASN A 155 11.19 3.46 -7.08
N THR A 156 11.57 4.72 -7.31
CA THR A 156 10.62 5.83 -7.32
C THR A 156 9.43 5.53 -8.23
N PRO A 157 8.20 5.46 -7.68
CA PRO A 157 7.03 5.17 -8.48
C PRO A 157 6.72 6.32 -9.45
N ALA A 158 6.09 6.00 -10.57
CA ALA A 158 5.66 6.97 -11.56
C ALA A 158 4.14 6.92 -11.73
N VAL A 159 3.50 8.08 -11.61
CA VAL A 159 2.09 8.25 -11.93
C VAL A 159 1.97 9.00 -13.25
N SER A 160 1.24 8.41 -14.19
CA SER A 160 1.00 8.98 -15.51
C SER A 160 -0.47 8.80 -15.90
N THR A 161 -0.84 9.26 -17.09
CA THR A 161 -2.16 8.99 -17.68
C THR A 161 -2.00 8.08 -18.89
N ASP A 162 -2.86 7.08 -19.01
CA ASP A 162 -2.84 6.10 -20.09
C ASP A 162 -4.27 5.60 -20.40
N SER A 163 -4.47 4.97 -21.55
CA SER A 163 -5.76 4.37 -21.93
C SER A 163 -5.96 3.02 -21.24
N HIS A 164 -7.11 2.85 -20.58
CA HIS A 164 -7.54 1.60 -19.97
C HIS A 164 -8.96 1.29 -20.38
N TYR A 165 -9.18 0.15 -21.04
CA TYR A 165 -10.48 -0.19 -21.64
C TYR A 165 -11.06 0.94 -22.52
N GLY A 166 -10.18 1.69 -23.22
CA GLY A 166 -10.56 2.78 -24.11
C GLY A 166 -10.83 4.13 -23.41
N VAL A 167 -10.59 4.24 -22.11
CA VAL A 167 -10.81 5.47 -21.33
C VAL A 167 -9.49 5.96 -20.73
N SER A 168 -9.24 7.27 -20.80
CA SER A 168 -8.08 7.89 -20.14
C SER A 168 -8.17 7.69 -18.63
N SER A 169 -7.15 7.08 -18.05
CA SER A 169 -7.08 6.66 -16.65
C SER A 169 -5.71 6.98 -16.07
N TYR A 170 -5.63 7.18 -14.75
CA TYR A 170 -4.33 7.26 -14.07
C TYR A 170 -3.69 5.88 -14.01
N LYS A 171 -2.42 5.81 -14.42
CA LYS A 171 -1.58 4.63 -14.40
C LYS A 171 -0.47 4.82 -13.37
N LEU A 172 -0.27 3.81 -12.53
CA LEU A 172 0.85 3.69 -11.61
C LEU A 172 1.80 2.63 -12.15
N GLU A 173 3.06 3.03 -12.33
CA GLU A 173 4.17 2.16 -12.69
C GLU A 173 5.14 2.08 -11.50
N MET A 174 5.47 0.85 -11.13
CA MET A 174 6.39 0.53 -10.06
C MET A 174 7.42 -0.48 -10.55
N ALA A 175 8.62 -0.44 -9.98
CA ALA A 175 9.68 -1.36 -10.33
C ALA A 175 10.39 -1.84 -9.07
N GLN A 176 10.81 -3.10 -9.06
CA GLN A 176 11.76 -3.61 -8.08
C GLN A 176 13.06 -2.78 -8.11
N LEU A 177 13.84 -2.80 -7.02
CA LEU A 177 15.16 -2.15 -7.00
C LEU A 177 16.12 -2.69 -8.07
N SER A 178 15.90 -3.92 -8.56
CA SER A 178 16.62 -4.51 -9.69
C SER A 178 16.31 -3.85 -11.04
N GLY A 179 15.25 -3.03 -11.11
CA GLY A 179 14.75 -2.42 -12.34
C GLY A 179 13.63 -3.21 -13.02
N GLU A 180 13.31 -4.42 -12.55
CA GLU A 180 12.19 -5.19 -13.10
C GLU A 180 10.86 -4.50 -12.81
N LEU A 181 10.08 -4.24 -13.87
CA LEU A 181 8.77 -3.61 -13.76
C LEU A 181 7.76 -4.58 -13.15
N LEU A 182 6.95 -4.07 -12.23
CA LEU A 182 5.72 -4.75 -11.83
C LEU A 182 4.66 -4.60 -12.92
N ASN A 183 3.63 -5.43 -12.83
CA ASN A 183 2.43 -5.22 -13.63
C ASN A 183 1.92 -3.80 -13.37
N PRO A 184 1.67 -2.99 -14.43
CA PRO A 184 1.12 -1.67 -14.26
C PRO A 184 -0.21 -1.71 -13.51
N MET A 185 -0.57 -0.61 -12.85
CA MET A 185 -1.79 -0.52 -12.06
C MET A 185 -2.60 0.71 -12.45
N TRP A 186 -3.91 0.64 -12.27
CA TRP A 186 -4.85 1.69 -12.66
C TRP A 186 -5.59 2.20 -11.44
N LYS A 187 -5.76 3.52 -11.33
CA LYS A 187 -6.47 4.12 -10.19
C LYS A 187 -7.95 3.76 -10.29
N VAL A 188 -8.41 2.90 -9.39
CA VAL A 188 -9.79 2.41 -9.35
C VAL A 188 -10.65 3.19 -8.35
N LEU A 189 -10.05 3.81 -7.32
CA LEU A 189 -10.75 4.63 -6.32
C LEU A 189 -9.90 5.82 -5.89
N ASN A 190 -10.57 6.95 -5.64
CA ASN A 190 -10.02 8.14 -4.99
C ASN A 190 -11.18 8.83 -4.24
N PRO A 191 -11.22 8.84 -2.89
CA PRO A 191 -10.16 8.45 -1.95
C PRO A 191 -9.84 6.94 -1.92
N PRO A 192 -8.69 6.53 -1.34
CA PRO A 192 -8.33 5.12 -1.18
C PRO A 192 -9.32 4.37 -0.28
N THR A 193 -9.45 3.05 -0.49
CA THR A 193 -10.17 2.13 0.40
C THR A 193 -9.22 1.11 1.00
N MET A 194 -9.11 1.08 2.32
CA MET A 194 -8.29 0.13 3.08
C MET A 194 -8.94 -0.11 4.45
N LEU A 195 -8.46 -1.10 5.21
CA LEU A 195 -8.83 -1.27 6.61
C LEU A 195 -8.26 -0.14 7.49
N PRO A 196 -8.68 -0.02 8.78
CA PRO A 196 -8.19 1.04 9.65
C PRO A 196 -6.66 1.07 9.73
N THR A 197 -6.09 2.27 9.68
CA THR A 197 -4.64 2.54 9.65
C THR A 197 -3.99 2.44 11.03
N GLU A 198 -4.26 1.34 11.72
CA GLU A 198 -3.77 1.00 13.05
C GLU A 198 -3.44 -0.49 13.12
N VAL A 199 -2.75 -0.90 14.19
CA VAL A 199 -2.47 -2.33 14.42
C VAL A 199 -3.77 -3.04 14.84
N LEU A 200 -4.20 -4.01 14.03
CA LEU A 200 -5.42 -4.80 14.19
C LEU A 200 -5.20 -6.09 14.99
N HIS A 201 -3.99 -6.64 14.96
CA HIS A 201 -3.62 -7.90 15.61
C HIS A 201 -2.28 -7.76 16.35
N ILE A 202 -2.31 -7.86 17.68
CA ILE A 202 -1.09 -7.85 18.49
C ILE A 202 -0.42 -9.23 18.45
N LYS A 203 0.81 -9.31 17.94
CA LYS A 203 1.63 -10.52 18.12
C LYS A 203 2.11 -10.60 19.57
N VAL A 204 1.49 -11.45 20.39
CA VAL A 204 2.02 -11.78 21.73
C VAL A 204 3.32 -12.55 21.53
N ARG A 205 4.45 -11.94 21.89
CA ARG A 205 5.72 -12.67 22.04
C ARG A 205 5.54 -13.66 23.19
N VAL A 206 5.30 -14.93 22.89
CA VAL A 206 5.43 -15.99 23.89
C VAL A 206 6.92 -16.03 24.25
N LEU A 207 7.27 -15.40 25.38
CA LEU A 207 8.59 -15.58 25.97
C LEU A 207 8.70 -17.06 26.36
N PRO A 208 9.80 -17.75 26.00
CA PRO A 208 9.98 -19.13 26.45
C PRO A 208 9.93 -19.15 27.98
N SER A 209 9.06 -19.98 28.54
CA SER A 209 9.07 -20.28 29.97
C SER A 209 10.44 -20.82 30.33
N ARG A 210 11.11 -20.19 31.30
CA ARG A 210 12.35 -20.67 31.89
C ARG A 210 12.15 -22.03 32.56
#